data_AF-A3ZWK5-F1
#
_entry.id   AF-A3ZWK5-F1
#
_cell.length_a   1.000
_cell.length_b   1.000
_cell.length_c   1.000
_cell.angle_alpha   90.00
_cell.angle_beta   90.00
_cell.angle_gamma   90.00
#
_symmetry.space_group_name_H-M   'P 1'
#
loop_
_entity.id
_entity.type
_entity.pdbx_description
1 polymer ?
#
loop_
_entity_poly.entity_id
_entity_poly.type
_entity_poly.pdbx_seq_one_letter_code
_entity_poly.pdbx_strand_id
1 'polypeptide(L)'
;MNDVQMTKEWRHVCDRVEAAADRHVAHYPDMEDAVRRQTAHFCAQAPPAETEELLDRILAANDLTASWTRDEEAAEVPKDRVDESSIESFPASDPPNWSPTII
;
A
#
# COMPACT_ATOMS: atom_id res chain seq x y z
N MET A 1 -16.76 -6.16 21.21
CA MET A 1 -16.12 -4.82 21.13
C MET A 1 -15.20 -4.67 19.93
N ASN A 2 -14.55 -5.74 19.44
CA ASN A 2 -13.69 -5.70 18.25
C ASN A 2 -14.46 -5.51 16.92
N ASP A 3 -15.67 -6.05 16.83
CA ASP A 3 -16.53 -5.99 15.64
C ASP A 3 -16.84 -4.55 15.15
N VAL A 4 -17.11 -3.65 16.10
CA VAL A 4 -17.38 -2.23 15.80
C VAL A 4 -16.13 -1.50 15.30
N GLN A 5 -14.94 -1.88 15.80
CA GLN A 5 -13.68 -1.30 15.33
C GLN A 5 -13.35 -1.81 13.94
N MET A 6 -13.43 -3.12 13.69
CA MET A 6 -13.17 -3.69 12.36
C MET A 6 -14.10 -3.13 11.29
N THR A 7 -15.37 -2.92 11.63
CA THR A 7 -16.33 -2.27 10.73
C THR A 7 -15.91 -0.84 10.38
N LYS A 8 -15.36 -0.08 11.34
CA LYS A 8 -14.87 1.28 11.10
C LYS A 8 -13.62 1.29 10.23
N GLU A 9 -12.68 0.39 10.49
CA GLU A 9 -11.47 0.25 9.67
C GLU A 9 -11.82 -0.17 8.25
N TRP A 10 -12.72 -1.15 8.09
CA TRP A 10 -13.21 -1.58 6.79
C TRP A 10 -13.86 -0.44 6.00
N ARG A 11 -14.71 0.35 6.66
CA ARG A 11 -15.29 1.55 6.04
C ARG A 11 -14.22 2.52 5.61
N HIS A 12 -13.19 2.75 6.44
CA HIS A 12 -12.10 3.64 6.06
C HIS A 12 -11.31 3.14 4.84
N VAL A 13 -11.13 1.84 4.70
CA VAL A 13 -10.54 1.24 3.49
C VAL A 13 -11.42 1.51 2.28
N CYS A 14 -12.74 1.28 2.39
CA CYS A 14 -13.70 1.54 1.32
C CYS A 14 -13.69 3.02 0.88
N ASP A 15 -13.74 3.95 1.84
CA ASP A 15 -13.68 5.40 1.58
C ASP A 15 -12.42 5.79 0.79
N ARG A 16 -11.28 5.15 1.09
CA ARG A 16 -10.01 5.41 0.39
C ARG A 16 -10.01 4.86 -1.03
N VAL A 17 -10.58 3.68 -1.26
CA VAL A 17 -10.70 3.07 -2.60
C VAL A 17 -11.64 3.90 -3.47
N GLU A 18 -12.76 4.39 -2.92
CA GLU A 18 -13.68 5.30 -3.60
C GLU A 18 -13.00 6.62 -3.98
N ALA A 19 -12.27 7.24 -3.04
CA ALA A 19 -11.53 8.47 -3.32
C ALA A 19 -10.40 8.28 -4.34
N ALA A 20 -9.84 7.07 -4.48
CA ALA A 20 -8.89 6.73 -5.52
C ALA A 20 -9.57 6.54 -6.88
N ALA A 21 -10.72 5.86 -6.89
CA ALA A 21 -11.56 5.69 -8.08
C ALA A 21 -12.00 7.05 -8.65
N ASP A 22 -12.52 7.95 -7.81
CA ASP A 22 -12.95 9.28 -8.26
C ASP A 22 -11.80 10.09 -8.87
N ARG A 23 -10.58 9.97 -8.30
CA ARG A 23 -9.39 10.60 -8.87
C ARG A 23 -9.01 10.01 -10.22
N HIS A 24 -9.08 8.70 -10.38
CA HIS A 24 -8.77 8.05 -11.65
C HIS A 24 -9.82 8.39 -12.73
N VAL A 25 -11.11 8.35 -12.38
CA VAL A 25 -12.20 8.73 -13.29
C VAL A 25 -12.14 10.20 -13.73
N ALA A 26 -11.67 11.10 -12.86
CA ALA A 26 -11.46 12.50 -13.23
C ALA A 26 -10.43 12.67 -14.38
N HIS A 27 -9.48 11.74 -14.52
CA HIS A 27 -8.52 11.71 -15.61
C HIS A 27 -9.02 10.84 -16.79
N TYR A 28 -9.78 9.78 -16.51
CA TYR A 28 -10.25 8.78 -17.47
C TYR A 28 -11.77 8.56 -17.36
N PRO A 29 -12.59 9.48 -17.88
CA PRO A 29 -14.05 9.38 -17.79
C PRO A 29 -14.60 8.16 -18.53
N ASP A 30 -13.92 7.69 -19.59
CA ASP A 30 -14.33 6.50 -20.35
C ASP A 30 -14.28 5.20 -19.53
N MET A 31 -13.50 5.18 -18.44
CA MET A 31 -13.35 4.02 -17.55
C MET A 31 -14.26 4.10 -16.32
N GLU A 32 -15.09 5.14 -16.19
CA GLU A 32 -15.94 5.38 -15.02
C GLU A 32 -16.78 4.16 -14.61
N ASP A 33 -17.54 3.61 -15.55
CA ASP A 33 -18.44 2.48 -15.27
C ASP A 33 -17.68 1.21 -14.86
N ALA A 34 -16.47 1.00 -15.39
CA ALA A 34 -15.65 -0.15 -15.03
C ALA A 34 -15.09 0.00 -13.60
N VAL A 35 -14.47 1.14 -13.33
CA VAL A 35 -13.83 1.46 -12.04
C VAL A 35 -14.87 1.50 -10.93
N ARG A 36 -16.03 2.17 -11.14
CA ARG A 36 -17.11 2.21 -10.14
C ARG A 36 -17.68 0.83 -9.83
N ARG A 37 -17.85 -0.04 -10.84
CA ARG A 37 -18.31 -1.42 -10.61
C ARG A 37 -17.32 -2.23 -9.80
N GLN A 38 -16.02 -2.10 -10.08
CA GLN A 38 -14.98 -2.80 -9.34
C GLN A 38 -14.91 -2.32 -7.88
N THR A 39 -14.95 -1.00 -7.64
CA THR A 39 -15.00 -0.43 -6.29
C THR A 39 -16.25 -0.87 -5.53
N ALA A 40 -17.43 -0.79 -6.15
CA ALA A 40 -18.67 -1.21 -5.51
C ALA A 40 -18.65 -2.71 -5.15
N HIS A 41 -18.11 -3.55 -6.05
CA HIS A 41 -17.95 -4.98 -5.77
C HIS A 41 -16.99 -5.21 -4.59
N PHE A 42 -15.89 -4.46 -4.53
CA PHE A 42 -14.91 -4.56 -3.46
C PHE A 42 -15.52 -4.18 -2.09
N CYS A 43 -16.21 -3.04 -2.02
CA CYS A 43 -16.82 -2.52 -0.79
C CYS A 43 -18.04 -3.34 -0.33
N ALA A 44 -18.71 -4.05 -1.25
CA ALA A 44 -19.85 -4.93 -0.93
C ALA A 44 -19.44 -6.21 -0.20
N GLN A 45 -18.15 -6.52 -0.10
CA GLN A 45 -17.68 -7.66 0.67
C GLN A 45 -17.96 -7.47 2.17
N ALA A 46 -18.17 -8.58 2.87
CA ALA A 46 -18.35 -8.54 4.32
C ALA A 46 -17.12 -7.93 5.01
N PRO A 47 -17.32 -7.13 6.07
CA PRO A 47 -16.22 -6.61 6.87
C PRO A 47 -15.43 -7.77 7.49
N PRO A 48 -14.08 -7.67 7.53
CA PRO A 48 -13.23 -8.68 8.12
C PRO A 48 -13.50 -8.81 9.63
N ALA A 49 -13.39 -10.03 10.15
CA ALA A 49 -13.58 -10.31 11.57
C ALA A 49 -12.26 -10.16 12.35
N GLU A 50 -11.14 -10.36 11.68
CA GLU A 50 -9.79 -10.37 12.27
C GLU A 50 -8.85 -9.41 11.56
N THR A 51 -7.79 -9.02 12.26
CA THR A 51 -6.79 -8.07 11.74
C THR A 51 -6.04 -8.63 10.52
N GLU A 52 -5.76 -9.94 10.50
CA GLU A 52 -5.06 -10.58 9.37
C GLU A 52 -5.90 -10.47 8.09
N GLU A 53 -7.19 -10.77 8.17
CA GLU A 53 -8.13 -10.60 7.06
C GLU A 53 -8.20 -9.13 6.61
N LEU A 54 -8.18 -8.16 7.55
CA LEU A 54 -8.16 -6.74 7.19
C LEU A 54 -6.90 -6.37 6.41
N LEU A 55 -5.73 -6.87 6.81
CA LEU A 55 -4.48 -6.64 6.10
C LEU A 55 -4.52 -7.24 4.69
N ASP A 56 -5.04 -8.46 4.54
CA ASP A 56 -5.23 -9.08 3.23
C ASP A 56 -6.17 -8.25 2.34
N ARG A 57 -7.23 -7.69 2.91
CA ARG A 57 -8.12 -6.80 2.16
C ARG A 57 -7.47 -5.47 1.79
N ILE A 58 -6.60 -4.92 2.64
CA ILE A 58 -5.83 -3.72 2.31
C ILE A 58 -4.87 -4.00 1.15
N LEU A 59 -4.23 -5.18 1.13
CA LEU A 59 -3.38 -5.59 0.01
C LEU A 59 -4.21 -5.74 -1.28
N ALA A 60 -5.36 -6.41 -1.21
CA ALA A 60 -6.27 -6.52 -2.35
C ALA A 60 -6.79 -5.16 -2.85
N ALA A 61 -7.06 -4.22 -1.95
CA ALA A 61 -7.41 -2.84 -2.31
C ALA A 61 -6.28 -2.15 -3.06
N ASN A 62 -5.03 -2.35 -2.62
CA ASN A 62 -3.85 -1.80 -3.28
C ASN A 62 -3.70 -2.39 -4.70
N ASP A 63 -3.76 -3.71 -4.84
CA ASP A 63 -3.71 -4.38 -6.14
C ASP A 63 -4.82 -3.89 -7.08
N LEU A 64 -6.03 -3.68 -6.56
CA LEU A 64 -7.13 -3.12 -7.32
C LEU A 64 -6.81 -1.70 -7.81
N THR A 65 -6.35 -0.82 -6.93
CA THR A 65 -6.00 0.55 -7.33
C THR A 65 -4.81 0.60 -8.30
N ALA A 66 -3.85 -0.30 -8.15
CA ALA A 66 -2.72 -0.44 -9.06
C ALA A 66 -3.15 -0.98 -10.43
N SER A 67 -4.22 -1.77 -10.51
CA SER A 67 -4.72 -2.26 -11.80
C SER A 67 -5.21 -1.12 -12.69
N TRP A 68 -5.79 -0.06 -12.10
CA TRP A 68 -6.25 1.12 -12.84
C TRP A 68 -5.09 1.94 -13.41
N THR A 69 -3.99 2.04 -12.66
CA THR A 69 -2.80 2.78 -13.07
C THR A 69 -1.87 1.98 -13.97
N ARG A 70 -1.87 0.64 -13.87
CA ARG A 70 -0.98 -0.22 -14.68
C ARG A 70 -1.40 -0.26 -16.15
N ASP A 71 -2.68 -0.05 -16.45
CA ASP A 71 -3.12 0.20 -17.83
C ASP A 71 -2.52 1.51 -18.41
N GLU A 72 -2.15 2.48 -17.55
CA GLU A 72 -1.41 3.69 -17.93
C GLU A 72 0.10 3.43 -18.07
N GLU A 73 0.71 2.73 -17.11
CA GLU A 73 2.16 2.46 -17.05
C GLU A 73 2.65 1.49 -18.15
N ALA A 74 1.75 0.71 -18.76
CA ALA A 74 2.07 -0.05 -19.98
C ALA A 74 2.46 0.86 -21.16
N ALA A 75 2.14 2.16 -21.11
CA ALA A 75 2.56 3.16 -22.08
C ALA A 75 3.83 3.94 -21.68
N GLU A 76 4.24 3.94 -20.40
CA GLU A 76 5.44 4.64 -19.94
C GLU A 76 6.30 3.77 -19.01
N VAL A 77 7.15 2.93 -19.61
CA VAL A 77 8.33 2.40 -18.91
C VAL A 77 9.53 3.29 -19.25
N PRO A 78 10.03 4.05 -18.28
CA PRO A 78 11.48 4.10 -18.07
C PRO A 78 11.83 3.52 -16.70
N LYS A 79 12.54 2.40 -16.78
CA LYS A 79 13.36 1.74 -15.76
C LYS A 79 14.00 2.73 -14.78
N ASP A 80 13.51 2.77 -13.55
CA ASP A 80 14.38 3.01 -12.39
C ASP A 80 14.23 1.80 -11.46
N ARG A 81 14.94 0.73 -11.86
CA ARG A 81 15.28 -0.34 -10.92
C ARG A 81 16.02 0.35 -9.79
N VAL A 82 15.39 0.45 -8.63
CA VAL A 82 16.08 0.77 -7.38
C VAL A 82 17.34 -0.10 -7.33
N ASP A 83 18.50 0.54 -7.42
CA ASP A 83 19.80 -0.09 -7.27
C ASP A 83 19.98 -0.39 -5.77
N GLU A 84 19.46 -1.55 -5.33
CA GLU A 84 19.80 -2.09 -4.04
C GLU A 84 21.32 -2.29 -3.99
N SER A 85 21.98 -1.69 -2.99
CA SER A 85 23.42 -1.76 -2.67
C SER A 85 24.31 -0.60 -3.16
N SER A 86 24.00 0.64 -2.76
CA SER A 86 25.10 1.56 -2.42
C SER A 86 25.70 1.13 -1.07
N ILE A 87 26.71 0.27 -1.16
CA ILE A 87 27.76 -0.01 -0.16
C ILE A 87 27.88 1.03 0.95
N GLU A 88 27.14 0.85 2.05
CA GLU A 88 27.54 1.38 3.35
C GLU A 88 28.83 0.66 3.75
N SER A 89 29.97 1.17 3.28
CA SER A 89 31.26 0.91 3.91
C SER A 89 31.22 1.58 5.27
N PHE A 90 30.63 0.92 6.26
CA PHE A 90 30.90 1.26 7.64
C PHE A 90 32.42 1.23 7.81
N PRO A 91 33.10 2.36 8.09
CA PRO A 91 34.44 2.23 8.63
C PRO A 91 34.25 1.45 9.93
N ALA A 92 34.83 0.25 10.00
CA ALA A 92 34.93 -0.52 11.23
C ALA A 92 35.46 0.43 12.30
N SER A 93 34.55 0.95 13.13
CA SER A 93 34.91 1.78 14.27
C SER A 93 35.47 0.80 15.27
N ASP A 94 36.80 0.71 15.32
CA ASP A 94 37.51 -0.04 16.35
C ASP A 94 36.86 0.28 17.71
N PRO A 95 36.42 -0.74 18.47
CA PRO A 95 35.81 -0.49 19.78
C PRO A 95 36.79 0.28 20.66
N PRO A 96 36.34 1.26 21.46
CA PRO A 96 37.22 1.98 22.35
C PRO A 96 37.87 0.98 23.31
N ASN A 97 39.19 0.87 23.22
CA ASN A 97 40.03 0.10 24.14
C ASN A 97 40.01 0.81 25.50
N TRP A 98 39.05 0.48 26.37
CA TRP A 98 39.15 0.84 27.77
C TRP A 98 40.22 -0.03 28.43
N SER A 99 41.48 0.40 28.35
CA SER A 99 42.49 -0.11 29.25
C SER A 99 42.16 0.36 30.67
N PRO A 100 41.87 -0.54 31.62
CA PRO A 100 41.76 -0.14 33.02
C PRO A 100 43.18 0.14 33.51
N THR A 101 43.58 1.41 33.53
CA THR A 101 44.73 1.83 34.34
C THR A 101 44.29 1.74 35.79
N ILE A 102 44.47 0.56 36.38
CA ILE A 102 44.54 0.37 37.82
C ILE A 102 45.94 0.80 38.23
N ILE A 103 46.07 1.99 38.81
CA ILE A 103 47.06 2.30 39.86
C ILE A 103 46.43 3.32 40.81
#